data_AF-G0XF66-F1
#
_entry.id   AF-G0XF66-F1
#
_cell.length_a   1.000
_cell.length_b   1.000
_cell.length_c   1.000
_cell.angle_alpha   90.00
_cell.angle_beta   90.00
_cell.angle_gamma   90.00
#
_symmetry.space_group_name_H-M   'P 1'
#
loop_
_entity.id
_entity.type
_entity.pdbx_description
1 polymer ?
#
loop_
_entity_poly.entity_id
_entity_poly.type
_entity_poly.pdbx_seq_one_letter_code
_entity_poly.pdbx_strand_id
1 'polypeptide(L)'
;MALVRCWAVGIVVLVVSEYAQMTLVYGPLVGPRGVGSFGAALALVHLPNLVCVVLATWAAARVHPEPWRRVPVRHLAAACSAPVAAQVLLLALRPGVLDPAGPALWMSTGVLLAGCAVGLLLDRLVWTS
;
A
#
# COMPACT_ATOMS: atom_id res chain seq x y z
N MET A 1 -5.37 11.65 18.76
CA MET A 1 -5.01 12.64 17.71
C MET A 1 -3.78 12.24 16.90
N ALA A 2 -2.66 11.83 17.51
CA ALA A 2 -1.45 11.45 16.77
C ALA A 2 -1.65 10.35 15.71
N LEU A 3 -2.32 9.24 16.07
CA LEU A 3 -2.62 8.14 15.13
C LEU A 3 -3.51 8.58 13.97
N VAL A 4 -4.58 9.34 14.28
CA VAL A 4 -5.51 9.87 13.27
C VAL A 4 -4.78 10.71 12.23
N ARG A 5 -3.83 11.55 12.64
CA ARG A 5 -3.00 12.32 11.71
C ARG A 5 -2.15 11.43 10.80
N CYS A 6 -1.55 10.37 11.36
CA CYS A 6 -0.74 9.42 10.58
C CYS A 6 -1.59 8.70 9.54
N TRP A 7 -2.77 8.24 9.95
CA TRP A 7 -3.72 7.60 9.06
C TRP A 7 -4.21 8.55 7.98
N ALA A 8 -4.55 9.80 8.32
CA ALA A 8 -4.97 10.79 7.34
C ALA A 8 -3.88 11.02 6.27
N VAL A 9 -2.62 11.19 6.69
CA VAL A 9 -1.49 11.35 5.75
C VAL A 9 -1.32 10.10 4.88
N GLY A 10 -1.33 8.91 5.49
CA GLY A 10 -1.23 7.64 4.75
C GLY A 10 -2.36 7.47 3.73
N ILE A 11 -3.60 7.78 4.10
CA ILE A 11 -4.76 7.73 3.21
C ILE A 11 -4.61 8.72 2.05
N VAL A 12 -4.26 9.97 2.33
CA VAL A 12 -4.08 10.99 1.27
C VAL A 12 -3.01 10.56 0.27
N VAL A 13 -1.85 10.10 0.76
CA VAL A 13 -0.76 9.63 -0.11
C VAL A 13 -1.18 8.40 -0.91
N LEU A 14 -1.89 7.46 -0.28
CA LEU A 14 -2.40 6.27 -0.96
C LEU A 14 -3.37 6.65 -2.08
N VAL A 15 -4.39 7.46 -1.78
CA VAL A 15 -5.39 7.88 -2.77
C VAL A 15 -4.75 8.64 -3.93
N VAL A 16 -3.84 9.58 -3.64
CA VAL A 16 -3.16 10.36 -4.70
C VAL A 16 -2.28 9.48 -5.56
N SER A 17 -1.48 8.58 -4.95
CA SER A 17 -0.60 7.68 -5.69
C SER A 17 -1.37 6.63 -6.50
N GLU A 18 -2.43 6.05 -5.95
CA GLU A 18 -3.32 5.14 -6.67
C GLU A 18 -4.04 5.84 -7.83
N TYR A 19 -4.52 7.07 -7.62
CA TYR A 19 -5.13 7.86 -8.69
C TYR A 19 -4.12 8.15 -9.82
N ALA A 20 -2.89 8.53 -9.47
CA ALA A 20 -1.82 8.74 -10.44
C ALA A 20 -1.46 7.44 -11.17
N GLN A 21 -1.33 6.32 -10.47
CA GLN A 21 -1.12 5.01 -11.08
C GLN A 21 -2.26 4.65 -12.05
N MET A 22 -3.52 4.82 -11.63
CA MET A 22 -4.67 4.47 -12.46
C MET A 22 -4.72 5.32 -13.73
N THR A 23 -4.41 6.61 -13.61
CA THR A 23 -4.50 7.59 -14.70
C THR A 23 -3.30 7.51 -15.66
N LEU A 24 -2.09 7.32 -15.13
CA LEU A 24 -0.85 7.41 -15.90
C LEU A 24 -0.31 6.04 -16.35
N VAL A 25 -0.63 4.97 -15.61
CA VAL A 25 -0.11 3.61 -15.89
C VAL A 25 -1.23 2.71 -16.39
N TYR A 26 -2.27 2.51 -15.58
CA TYR A 26 -3.29 1.50 -15.89
C TYR A 26 -4.12 1.87 -17.13
N GLY A 27 -4.70 3.08 -17.14
CA GLY A 27 -5.52 3.55 -18.26
C GLY A 27 -4.83 3.48 -19.62
N PRO A 28 -3.61 4.06 -19.76
CA PRO A 28 -2.90 4.07 -21.03
C PRO A 28 -2.35 2.70 -21.48
N LEU A 29 -1.91 1.84 -20.54
CA LEU A 29 -1.09 0.66 -20.88
C LEU A 29 -1.84 -0.67 -20.83
N VAL A 30 -2.92 -0.78 -20.05
CA VAL A 30 -3.63 -2.06 -19.86
C VAL A 30 -4.78 -2.23 -20.87
N GLY A 31 -5.38 -1.13 -21.33
CA GLY A 31 -6.48 -1.14 -22.30
C GLY A 31 -7.73 -1.92 -21.81
N PRO A 32 -8.78 -2.02 -22.64
CA PRO A 32 -10.06 -2.62 -22.24
C PRO A 32 -10.04 -4.15 -22.10
N ARG A 33 -9.02 -4.82 -22.65
CA ARG A 33 -8.88 -6.29 -22.59
C ARG A 33 -8.14 -6.78 -21.35
N GLY A 34 -7.57 -5.88 -20.55
CA GLY A 34 -6.77 -6.24 -19.38
C GLY A 34 -5.36 -6.71 -19.72
N VAL A 35 -4.64 -7.18 -18.70
CA VAL A 35 -3.29 -7.72 -18.82
C VAL A 35 -3.34 -9.17 -19.32
N GLY A 36 -2.76 -9.44 -20.48
CA GLY A 36 -2.79 -10.76 -21.13
C GLY A 36 -1.77 -11.77 -20.59
N SER A 37 -0.86 -11.38 -19.70
CA SER A 37 0.18 -12.25 -19.15
C SER A 37 0.47 -11.95 -17.68
N PHE A 38 0.99 -12.96 -16.97
CA PHE A 38 1.41 -12.82 -15.57
C PHE A 38 2.48 -11.72 -15.39
N GLY A 39 3.48 -11.67 -16.29
CA GLY A 39 4.52 -10.64 -16.25
C GLY A 39 3.96 -9.23 -16.44
N ALA A 40 2.98 -9.06 -17.34
CA ALA A 40 2.29 -7.79 -17.52
C ALA A 40 1.44 -7.42 -16.29
N ALA A 41 0.78 -8.38 -15.66
CA ALA A 41 0.06 -8.16 -14.41
C ALA A 41 1.00 -7.72 -13.28
N LEU A 42 2.16 -8.36 -13.16
CA LEU A 42 3.17 -8.00 -12.18
C LEU A 42 3.70 -6.58 -12.44
N ALA A 43 4.08 -6.27 -13.68
CA ALA A 43 4.70 -5.01 -14.06
C ALA A 43 3.75 -3.81 -14.05
N LEU A 44 2.50 -3.99 -14.49
CA LEU A 44 1.56 -2.89 -14.72
C LEU A 44 0.53 -2.72 -13.60
N VAL A 45 0.38 -3.72 -12.74
CA VAL A 45 -0.61 -3.69 -11.65
C VAL A 45 0.07 -3.82 -10.30
N HIS A 46 0.80 -4.91 -10.05
CA HIS A 46 1.32 -5.21 -8.72
C HIS A 46 2.53 -4.35 -8.32
N LEU A 47 3.48 -4.10 -9.22
CA LEU A 47 4.64 -3.25 -8.95
C LEU A 47 4.25 -1.77 -8.71
N PRO A 48 3.40 -1.14 -9.53
CA PRO A 48 2.91 0.20 -9.23
C PRO A 48 2.14 0.25 -7.90
N ASN A 49 1.30 -0.75 -7.64
CA ASN A 49 0.55 -0.82 -6.37
C ASN A 49 1.50 -0.96 -5.17
N LEU A 50 2.57 -1.74 -5.32
CA LEU A 50 3.63 -1.85 -4.31
C LEU A 50 4.21 -0.48 -3.98
N VAL A 51 4.52 0.34 -5.00
CA VAL A 51 5.04 1.70 -4.80
C VAL A 51 4.04 2.56 -4.03
N CYS A 52 2.74 2.50 -4.37
CA CYS A 52 1.69 3.22 -3.64
C CYS A 52 1.66 2.84 -2.15
N VAL A 53 1.68 1.54 -1.85
CA VAL A 53 1.72 1.02 -0.46
C VAL A 53 2.98 1.46 0.27
N VAL A 54 4.15 1.39 -0.37
CA VAL A 54 5.43 1.84 0.21
C VAL A 54 5.35 3.32 0.58
N LEU A 55 4.91 4.17 -0.35
CA LEU A 55 4.83 5.62 -0.15
C LEU A 55 3.84 5.98 0.96
N ALA A 56 2.66 5.36 0.96
CA ALA A 56 1.65 5.59 1.98
C ALA A 56 2.14 5.18 3.38
N THR A 57 2.77 4.00 3.47
CA THR A 57 3.32 3.48 4.74
C THR A 57 4.45 4.37 5.25
N TRP A 58 5.38 4.74 4.37
CA TRP A 58 6.50 5.60 4.70
C TRP A 58 6.03 6.99 5.15
N ALA A 59 5.10 7.62 4.42
CA ALA A 59 4.57 8.93 4.78
C ALA A 59 3.84 8.91 6.13
N ALA A 60 3.01 7.90 6.38
CA ALA A 60 2.33 7.70 7.66
C ALA A 60 3.32 7.46 8.81
N ALA A 61 4.36 6.66 8.58
CA ALA A 61 5.44 6.44 9.54
C ALA A 61 6.14 7.78 9.87
N ARG A 62 6.53 8.56 8.86
CA ARG A 62 7.25 9.84 8.99
C ARG A 62 6.56 10.83 9.92
N VAL A 63 5.25 10.96 9.84
CA VAL A 63 4.47 11.90 10.66
C VAL A 63 4.10 11.38 12.06
N HIS A 64 4.45 10.13 12.39
CA HIS A 64 4.22 9.55 13.71
C HIS A 64 5.11 10.23 14.75
N PRO A 65 4.55 10.86 15.80
CA PRO A 65 5.34 11.65 16.73
C PRO A 65 6.10 10.77 17.74
N GLU A 66 7.25 11.29 18.21
CA GLU A 66 7.88 10.80 19.45
C GLU A 66 7.00 11.13 20.68
N PRO A 67 7.02 10.34 21.77
CA PRO A 67 7.85 9.14 22.01
C PRO A 67 7.25 7.84 21.44
N TRP A 68 6.03 7.89 20.89
CA TRP A 68 5.27 6.70 20.50
C TRP A 68 5.93 5.87 19.38
N ARG A 69 6.83 6.47 18.59
CA ARG A 69 7.71 5.76 17.64
C ARG A 69 8.56 4.65 18.28
N ARG A 70 8.89 4.76 19.58
CA ARG A 70 9.69 3.75 20.30
C ARG A 70 8.90 2.49 20.65
N VAL A 71 7.57 2.55 20.58
CA VAL A 71 6.69 1.40 20.81
C VAL A 71 6.40 0.74 19.45
N PRO A 72 7.05 -0.39 19.12
CA PRO A 72 7.02 -0.95 17.76
C PRO A 72 5.60 -1.25 17.28
N VAL A 73 4.75 -1.80 18.16
CA VAL A 73 3.34 -2.11 17.84
C VAL A 73 2.55 -0.87 17.47
N ARG A 74 2.73 0.24 18.19
CA ARG A 74 2.01 1.50 17.90
C ARG A 74 2.52 2.14 16.62
N HIS A 75 3.81 2.05 16.36
CA HIS A 75 4.40 2.58 15.13
C HIS A 75 3.95 1.78 13.89
N LEU A 76 3.90 0.45 13.99
CA LEU A 76 3.33 -0.42 12.96
C LEU A 76 1.87 -0.08 12.69
N ALA A 77 1.06 0.08 13.73
CA ALA A 77 -0.35 0.48 13.59
C ALA A 77 -0.49 1.89 12.97
N ALA A 78 0.40 2.83 13.31
CA ALA A 78 0.37 4.16 12.71
C ALA A 78 0.68 4.12 11.20
N ALA A 79 1.66 3.30 10.80
CA ALA A 79 2.16 3.24 9.43
C ALA A 79 1.32 2.37 8.49
N CYS A 80 0.92 1.17 8.95
CA CYS A 80 0.32 0.15 8.09
C CYS A 80 -1.22 0.18 8.07
N SER A 81 -1.88 0.89 8.99
CA SER A 81 -3.35 0.85 9.06
C SER A 81 -4.04 1.35 7.80
N ALA A 82 -3.52 2.40 7.16
CA ALA A 82 -4.11 2.94 5.93
C ALA A 82 -4.09 1.91 4.77
N PRO A 83 -2.94 1.35 4.37
CA PRO A 83 -2.91 0.35 3.31
C PRO A 83 -3.63 -0.96 3.69
N VAL A 84 -3.59 -1.38 4.95
CA VAL A 84 -4.37 -2.55 5.42
C VAL A 84 -5.87 -2.29 5.29
N ALA A 85 -6.36 -1.12 5.71
CA ALA A 85 -7.77 -0.76 5.58
C ALA A 85 -8.21 -0.69 4.11
N ALA A 86 -7.37 -0.15 3.23
CA ALA A 86 -7.62 -0.13 1.79
C ALA A 86 -7.72 -1.56 1.22
N GLN A 87 -6.82 -2.47 1.61
CA GLN A 87 -6.90 -3.88 1.20
C GLN A 87 -8.19 -4.54 1.69
N VAL A 88 -8.58 -4.32 2.94
CA VAL A 88 -9.83 -4.87 3.51
C VAL A 88 -11.04 -4.32 2.76
N LEU A 89 -11.06 -3.02 2.47
CA LEU A 89 -12.13 -2.39 1.69
C LEU A 89 -12.22 -2.97 0.28
N LEU A 90 -11.08 -3.14 -0.40
CA LEU A 90 -11.02 -3.74 -1.73
C LEU A 90 -11.62 -5.16 -1.74
N LEU A 91 -11.26 -5.97 -0.74
CA LEU A 91 -11.78 -7.33 -0.58
C LEU A 91 -13.29 -7.34 -0.27
N ALA A 92 -13.76 -6.43 0.57
CA ALA A 92 -15.18 -6.27 0.89
C ALA A 92 -16.01 -5.85 -0.33
N LEU A 93 -15.46 -4.99 -1.20
CA LEU A 93 -16.12 -4.53 -2.42
C LEU A 93 -16.04 -5.53 -3.57
N ARG A 94 -15.09 -6.48 -3.52
CA ARG A 94 -14.91 -7.51 -4.55
C ARG A 94 -14.90 -8.92 -3.96
N PRO A 95 -16.04 -9.40 -3.43
CA PRO A 95 -16.09 -10.70 -2.78
C PRO A 95 -15.76 -11.87 -3.73
N GLY A 96 -15.91 -11.70 -5.05
CA GLY A 96 -15.48 -12.69 -6.04
C GLY A 96 -13.97 -12.91 -6.13
N VAL A 97 -13.15 -12.08 -5.48
CA VAL A 97 -11.68 -12.21 -5.40
C VAL A 97 -11.25 -12.89 -4.08
N LEU A 98 -12.19 -13.18 -3.17
CA LEU A 98 -11.95 -13.85 -1.88
C LEU A 98 -11.75 -15.36 -1.98
N ASP A 99 -11.37 -15.90 -3.14
CA ASP A 99 -10.95 -17.30 -3.20
C ASP A 99 -9.64 -17.45 -2.40
N PRO A 100 -9.65 -18.13 -1.24
CA PRO A 100 -8.45 -18.29 -0.41
C PRO A 100 -7.36 -19.10 -1.11
N ALA A 101 -7.73 -19.92 -2.09
CA ALA A 101 -6.81 -20.67 -2.94
C ALA A 101 -6.38 -19.86 -4.19
N GLY A 102 -6.99 -18.69 -4.41
CA GLY A 102 -6.79 -17.87 -5.59
C GLY A 102 -5.45 -17.13 -5.59
N PRO A 103 -4.66 -17.17 -6.67
CA PRO A 103 -3.37 -16.50 -6.75
C PRO A 103 -3.47 -14.97 -6.64
N ALA A 104 -4.62 -14.39 -7.01
CA ALA A 104 -4.86 -12.95 -6.94
C ALA A 104 -4.86 -12.41 -5.50
N LEU A 105 -5.49 -13.14 -4.57
CA LEU A 105 -5.52 -12.78 -3.15
C LEU A 105 -4.11 -12.79 -2.54
N TRP A 106 -3.34 -13.84 -2.83
CA TRP A 106 -1.98 -14.00 -2.33
C TRP A 106 -1.01 -12.98 -2.93
N MET A 107 -1.15 -12.65 -4.21
CA MET A 107 -0.38 -11.57 -4.84
C MET A 107 -0.67 -10.22 -4.19
N SER A 108 -1.96 -9.88 -3.99
CA SER A 108 -2.36 -8.62 -3.33
C SER A 108 -1.84 -8.53 -1.89
N THR A 109 -1.98 -9.63 -1.15
CA THR A 109 -1.47 -9.73 0.24
C THR A 109 0.05 -9.62 0.27
N GLY A 110 0.74 -10.27 -0.67
CA GLY A 110 2.20 -10.18 -0.81
C GLY A 110 2.66 -8.75 -1.08
N VAL A 111 1.99 -8.04 -2.00
CA VAL A 111 2.26 -6.64 -2.30
C VAL A 111 2.03 -5.75 -1.06
N LEU A 112 0.95 -5.97 -0.31
CA LEU A 112 0.67 -5.23 0.92
C LEU A 112 1.79 -5.43 1.95
N LEU A 113 2.16 -6.69 2.23
CA LEU A 113 3.18 -7.03 3.22
C LEU A 113 4.55 -6.50 2.82
N ALA A 114 4.94 -6.71 1.56
CA ALA A 114 6.20 -6.21 1.02
C ALA A 114 6.24 -4.67 1.05
N GLY A 115 5.16 -4.01 0.65
CA GLY A 115 5.08 -2.56 0.63
C GLY A 115 5.15 -1.95 2.04
N CYS A 116 4.44 -2.54 3.00
CA CYS A 116 4.53 -2.14 4.40
C CYS A 116 5.95 -2.32 4.95
N ALA A 117 6.56 -3.48 4.71
CA ALA A 117 7.91 -3.78 5.17
C ALA A 117 8.95 -2.80 4.60
N VAL A 118 8.91 -2.56 3.29
CA VAL A 118 9.82 -1.63 2.60
C VAL A 118 9.59 -0.19 3.07
N GLY A 119 8.33 0.26 3.21
CA GLY A 119 8.03 1.61 3.70
C GLY A 119 8.55 1.86 5.12
N LEU A 120 8.45 0.86 6.00
CA LEU A 120 9.03 0.91 7.34
C LEU A 120 10.57 0.88 7.33
N LEU A 121 11.18 0.08 6.46
CA LEU A 121 12.63 0.07 6.27
C LEU A 121 13.14 1.43 5.78
N LEU A 122 12.43 2.07 4.85
CA LEU A 122 12.77 3.43 4.39
C LEU A 122 12.67 4.47 5.50
N ASP A 123 11.67 4.39 6.39
CA ASP A 123 11.59 5.29 7.56
C ASP A 123 12.81 5.11 8.46
N ARG A 124 13.29 3.87 8.63
CA ARG A 124 14.50 3.57 9.41
C ARG A 124 15.79 4.08 8.76
N LEU A 125 15.97 3.85 7.46
CA LEU A 125 17.18 4.23 6.71
C LEU A 125 17.35 5.74 6.60
N VAL A 126 16.26 6.45 6.31
CA VAL A 126 16.29 7.92 6.21
C VAL A 126 16.52 8.57 7.58
N TRP A 127 16.18 7.89 8.67
CA TRP A 127 16.39 8.41 10.02
C TRP A 127 17.83 8.25 10.52
N THR A 128 18.59 7.29 9.98
CA THR A 128 20.01 7.11 10.32
C THR A 128 20.95 7.99 9.51
N SER A 129 20.41 8.79 8.58
CA SER A 129 21.15 9.71 7.70
C SER A 129 20.95 11.15 8.17
#